data_AF-A0A537VL70-F1
#
_entry.id   AF-A0A537VL70-F1
#
_cell.length_a   1.000
_cell.length_b   1.000
_cell.length_c   1.000
_cell.angle_alpha   90.00
_cell.angle_beta   90.00
_cell.angle_gamma   90.00
#
_symmetry.space_group_name_H-M   'P 1'
#
loop_
_entity.id
_entity.type
_entity.pdbx_description
1 polymer ?
#
loop_
_entity_poly.entity_id
_entity_poly.type
_entity_poly.pdbx_seq_one_letter_code
_entity_poly.pdbx_strand_id
1 'polypeptide(L)'
;MTSRAGSDTTTDRRTSGDGRRATPSSPSTATTTGRNGPSRCGSTTTTLGPPPDRRDPGASVVRPQPAGREIQSRSVEPIRVLHPAGQSSYLVGSELMKRVSEAWDRFWFTPESTSTLAVVRILFGITALGWTLSLAPDLMSFFSRTGVIPSQPSGRYWVGLLARAAPSWAVYALWAVLVAASVCLIFGLWTRLASILVFAGILSFERRNPFIFNAGDVLVRNLAFYLMLAPAGAALSVDAWHRAREKFWEFPKRAPWALRLIQIQLSVVYAATVWAKVRGNDWNNGTAVSYALRLDDLARFHVPTWISTNVALSNLMTFGTLAIEASIAFLVWNRKLRPWVLGAGVIMHLSIAINIMIGFFSMAMFVAYLSFVPPDTMDRLLLRLSGRLARSRSGLLRRLSSAPAIEPST
;
A
#
# COMPACT_ATOMS: atom_id res chain seq x y z
N MET A 1 -62.83 -15.73 21.06
CA MET A 1 -62.63 -16.68 22.18
C MET A 1 -61.44 -16.19 23.00
N THR A 2 -61.71 -15.73 24.24
CA THR A 2 -60.87 -15.68 25.47
C THR A 2 -59.38 -15.26 25.32
N SER A 3 -58.93 -14.05 25.68
CA SER A 3 -58.77 -13.40 27.02
C SER A 3 -57.92 -14.17 28.04
N ARG A 4 -56.73 -13.63 28.41
CA ARG A 4 -56.43 -13.22 29.80
C ARG A 4 -55.11 -12.43 29.94
N ALA A 5 -55.22 -11.34 30.70
CA ALA A 5 -54.13 -10.56 31.31
C ALA A 5 -53.72 -11.16 32.67
N GLY A 6 -52.55 -10.75 33.20
CA GLY A 6 -52.12 -10.98 34.58
C GLY A 6 -50.77 -10.31 34.88
N SER A 7 -50.74 -9.51 35.93
CA SER A 7 -49.77 -8.48 36.32
C SER A 7 -48.95 -8.83 37.59
N ASP A 8 -47.90 -8.02 37.84
CA ASP A 8 -47.21 -7.67 39.11
C ASP A 8 -46.51 -8.77 39.93
N THR A 9 -45.28 -8.61 40.42
CA THR A 9 -44.94 -7.69 41.53
C THR A 9 -43.41 -7.59 41.79
N THR A 10 -43.01 -6.40 42.24
CA THR A 10 -41.76 -5.97 42.86
C THR A 10 -41.37 -6.68 44.17
N THR A 11 -40.06 -6.81 44.46
CA THR A 11 -39.51 -6.47 45.80
C THR A 11 -38.00 -6.23 45.78
N ASP A 12 -37.61 -5.38 46.73
CA ASP A 12 -36.42 -4.55 46.89
C ASP A 12 -35.53 -5.12 48.03
N ARG A 13 -34.19 -4.97 47.96
CA ARG A 13 -33.35 -4.89 49.16
C ARG A 13 -31.94 -4.33 48.94
N ARG A 14 -31.70 -3.20 49.60
CA ARG A 14 -30.44 -2.49 49.87
C ARG A 14 -29.47 -3.25 50.80
N THR A 15 -28.19 -2.87 50.74
CA THR A 15 -27.25 -2.47 51.83
C THR A 15 -25.87 -2.24 51.17
N SER A 16 -25.15 -1.10 51.23
CA SER A 16 -24.71 -0.12 52.26
C SER A 16 -23.25 -0.35 52.70
N GLY A 17 -22.42 0.71 52.69
CA GLY A 17 -21.10 0.82 53.33
C GLY A 17 -19.96 1.16 52.35
N ASP A 18 -19.62 2.43 52.06
CA ASP A 18 -18.94 3.47 52.87
C ASP A 18 -17.41 3.26 52.99
N GLY A 19 -16.62 4.33 52.78
CA GLY A 19 -15.15 4.28 52.90
C GLY A 19 -14.37 5.35 52.14
N ARG A 20 -14.22 6.53 52.78
CA ARG A 20 -13.48 7.73 52.33
C ARG A 20 -11.94 7.57 52.32
N ARG A 21 -11.31 8.33 51.39
CA ARG A 21 -10.12 9.23 51.55
C ARG A 21 -8.75 8.63 51.97
N ALA A 22 -7.73 8.82 51.10
CA ALA A 22 -6.42 9.45 51.42
C ALA A 22 -5.45 9.47 50.22
N THR A 23 -5.11 10.67 49.72
CA THR A 23 -3.72 11.05 49.36
C THR A 23 -3.06 11.64 50.64
N PRO A 24 -1.74 11.94 50.74
CA PRO A 24 -0.71 12.17 49.70
C PRO A 24 0.71 11.62 50.02
N SER A 25 1.66 11.70 49.06
CA SER A 25 3.07 12.14 49.30
C SER A 25 3.99 11.92 48.08
N SER A 26 4.47 13.00 47.48
CA SER A 26 5.88 13.18 47.05
C SER A 26 6.57 14.02 48.16
N PRO A 27 7.89 14.41 48.16
CA PRO A 27 8.94 14.33 47.12
C PRO A 27 10.38 14.02 47.66
N SER A 28 11.39 13.93 46.78
CA SER A 28 12.81 14.38 47.00
C SER A 28 13.75 13.80 45.90
N THR A 29 14.32 14.57 44.95
CA THR A 29 15.56 15.42 44.93
C THR A 29 16.93 14.73 44.77
N ALA A 30 17.80 15.42 44.00
CA ALA A 30 19.25 15.29 43.73
C ALA A 30 19.57 14.78 42.29
N THR A 31 19.96 15.57 41.27
CA THR A 31 21.01 16.61 41.11
C THR A 31 22.44 16.06 41.22
N THR A 32 23.22 16.10 40.11
CA THR A 32 24.69 16.39 39.96
C THR A 32 25.06 16.10 38.49
N THR A 33 25.15 17.05 37.54
CA THR A 33 26.24 17.99 37.14
C THR A 33 27.65 17.45 36.87
N GLY A 34 28.13 17.68 35.64
CA GLY A 34 29.56 17.87 35.26
C GLY A 34 30.15 16.74 34.40
N ARG A 35 31.06 16.95 33.44
CA ARG A 35 31.62 18.14 32.76
C ARG A 35 32.48 17.64 31.57
N ASN A 36 32.47 18.40 30.49
CA ASN A 36 33.39 18.53 29.33
C ASN A 36 34.75 17.79 29.23
N GLY A 37 35.10 17.41 27.98
CA GLY A 37 36.49 17.46 27.45
C GLY A 37 36.76 16.59 26.19
N PRO A 38 37.14 17.18 25.03
CA PRO A 38 37.56 16.45 23.81
C PRO A 38 39.04 16.69 23.41
N SER A 39 39.70 15.69 22.80
CA SER A 39 41.01 15.82 22.11
C SER A 39 41.42 14.44 21.54
N ARG A 40 42.11 14.22 20.41
CA ARG A 40 42.66 15.02 19.30
C ARG A 40 43.13 14.02 18.22
N CYS A 41 43.14 14.44 16.96
CA CYS A 41 43.84 13.79 15.83
C CYS A 41 45.36 13.88 15.97
N GLY A 42 46.08 12.91 15.38
CA GLY A 42 47.53 12.98 15.14
C GLY A 42 47.92 12.12 13.93
N SER A 43 48.26 12.78 12.83
CA SER A 43 48.88 12.25 11.61
C SER A 43 50.40 12.42 11.68
N THR A 44 51.17 11.45 11.20
CA THR A 44 52.63 11.60 11.01
C THR A 44 53.08 11.01 9.68
N THR A 45 53.70 11.85 8.85
CA THR A 45 54.33 11.55 7.56
C THR A 45 55.65 12.31 7.51
N THR A 46 56.79 11.63 7.41
CA THR A 46 58.16 12.13 7.03
C THR A 46 59.12 10.94 7.22
N THR A 47 60.18 10.63 6.44
CA THR A 47 60.78 11.13 5.19
C THR A 47 61.80 10.07 4.70
N LEU A 48 62.09 10.04 3.40
CA LEU A 48 63.09 9.19 2.74
C LEU A 48 64.55 9.58 3.04
N GLY A 49 65.47 8.60 2.95
CA GLY A 49 66.92 8.77 2.76
C GLY A 49 67.44 7.95 1.55
N PRO A 50 68.59 8.31 0.93
CA PRO A 50 68.99 7.87 -0.42
C PRO A 50 69.89 6.61 -0.44
N PRO A 51 70.14 5.99 -1.64
CA PRO A 51 70.71 4.65 -1.76
C PRO A 51 72.22 4.63 -2.13
N PRO A 52 72.92 3.49 -2.00
CA PRO A 52 74.17 3.26 -2.70
C PRO A 52 74.09 2.12 -3.75
N ASP A 53 74.42 2.56 -4.96
CA ASP A 53 75.17 1.96 -6.08
C ASP A 53 75.24 0.46 -6.41
N ARG A 54 75.16 0.19 -7.71
CA ARG A 54 75.31 -1.09 -8.40
C ARG A 54 76.79 -1.45 -8.63
N ARG A 55 77.11 -2.75 -8.60
CA ARG A 55 78.07 -3.42 -9.51
C ARG A 55 77.95 -4.95 -9.43
N ASP A 56 77.49 -5.57 -10.53
CA ASP A 56 77.71 -6.97 -10.94
C ASP A 56 79.07 -7.06 -11.68
N PRO A 57 79.65 -8.21 -12.14
CA PRO A 57 79.06 -9.57 -12.30
C PRO A 57 79.98 -10.79 -11.98
N GLY A 58 79.38 -11.99 -11.86
CA GLY A 58 79.89 -13.26 -12.41
C GLY A 58 81.02 -14.03 -11.69
N ALA A 59 80.70 -15.22 -11.15
CA ALA A 59 81.47 -16.47 -11.31
C ALA A 59 80.84 -17.61 -10.47
N SER A 60 80.55 -18.72 -11.16
CA SER A 60 80.11 -20.00 -10.60
C SER A 60 81.22 -20.68 -9.79
N VAL A 61 80.90 -21.18 -8.59
CA VAL A 61 81.76 -22.15 -7.87
C VAL A 61 80.96 -23.41 -7.59
N VAL A 62 81.21 -24.43 -8.41
CA VAL A 62 80.80 -25.82 -8.20
C VAL A 62 81.64 -26.40 -7.06
N ARG A 63 81.00 -26.97 -6.03
CA ARG A 63 81.68 -27.76 -4.99
C ARG A 63 81.37 -29.26 -5.14
N PRO A 64 82.34 -30.16 -4.93
CA PRO A 64 82.18 -31.60 -5.13
C PRO A 64 81.41 -32.25 -3.97
N GLN A 65 80.61 -33.28 -4.27
CA GLN A 65 79.95 -34.16 -3.30
C GLN A 65 80.96 -35.07 -2.58
N PRO A 66 80.84 -35.26 -1.25
CA PRO A 66 81.37 -36.42 -0.56
C PRO A 66 80.34 -37.56 -0.53
N ALA A 67 80.86 -38.77 -0.67
CA ALA A 67 80.13 -40.02 -0.79
C ALA A 67 79.38 -40.47 0.47
N GLY A 68 78.20 -41.06 0.24
CA GLY A 68 77.80 -42.34 0.84
C GLY A 68 77.63 -42.45 2.35
N ARG A 69 76.46 -42.05 2.86
CA ARG A 69 75.78 -42.77 3.95
C ARG A 69 74.27 -42.63 3.78
N GLU A 70 73.63 -43.68 3.29
CA GLU A 70 72.16 -43.77 3.23
C GLU A 70 71.59 -43.69 4.65
N ILE A 71 70.97 -42.56 4.98
CA ILE A 71 70.00 -42.48 6.06
C ILE A 71 68.64 -42.57 5.37
N GLN A 72 67.94 -43.68 5.57
CA GLN A 72 66.55 -43.83 5.12
C GLN A 72 65.69 -42.76 5.80
N SER A 73 65.45 -41.64 5.10
CA SER A 73 64.46 -40.66 5.51
C SER A 73 63.08 -41.27 5.30
N ARG A 74 62.42 -41.67 6.40
CA ARG A 74 60.98 -41.98 6.38
C ARG A 74 60.25 -40.82 5.70
N SER A 75 59.49 -41.13 4.65
CA SER A 75 58.54 -40.21 4.05
C SER A 75 57.62 -39.68 5.14
N VAL A 76 57.71 -38.39 5.46
CA VAL A 76 56.71 -37.71 6.27
C VAL A 76 55.44 -37.65 5.43
N GLU A 77 54.39 -38.36 5.84
CA GLU A 77 53.07 -38.20 5.24
C GLU A 77 52.69 -36.71 5.26
N PRO A 78 52.13 -36.16 4.17
CA PRO A 78 51.65 -34.80 4.19
C PRO A 78 50.59 -34.67 5.29
N ILE A 79 50.78 -33.71 6.20
CA ILE A 79 49.81 -33.36 7.22
C ILE A 79 48.48 -33.09 6.51
N ARG A 80 47.54 -34.01 6.66
CA ARG A 80 46.17 -33.82 6.19
C ARG A 80 45.55 -32.76 7.10
N VAL A 81 45.58 -31.50 6.65
CA VAL A 81 44.87 -30.42 7.32
C VAL A 81 43.38 -30.77 7.30
N LEU A 82 42.88 -31.25 8.45
CA LEU A 82 41.46 -31.47 8.67
C LEU A 82 40.80 -30.09 8.64
N HIS A 83 40.20 -29.73 7.50
CA HIS A 83 39.25 -28.63 7.47
C HIS A 83 38.17 -28.93 8.52
N PRO A 84 37.84 -27.98 9.42
CA PRO A 84 36.79 -28.20 10.39
C PRO A 84 35.50 -28.49 9.65
N ALA A 85 34.87 -29.64 9.92
CA ALA A 85 33.61 -30.09 9.33
C ALA A 85 32.39 -29.18 9.63
N GLY A 86 32.62 -27.95 10.13
CA GLY A 86 31.63 -26.92 10.38
C GLY A 86 31.61 -25.77 9.36
N GLN A 87 32.56 -25.65 8.42
CA GLN A 87 32.57 -24.54 7.45
C GLN A 87 31.43 -24.61 6.42
N SER A 88 30.92 -25.81 6.11
CA SER A 88 29.84 -26.00 5.15
C SER A 88 28.53 -25.33 5.60
N SER A 89 28.20 -25.39 6.89
CA SER A 89 26.98 -24.79 7.46
C SER A 89 26.99 -23.26 7.38
N TYR A 90 28.14 -22.64 7.64
CA TYR A 90 28.30 -21.18 7.55
C TYR A 90 28.28 -20.68 6.10
N LEU A 91 28.89 -21.43 5.17
CA LEU A 91 28.89 -21.09 3.75
C LEU A 91 27.49 -21.25 3.12
N VAL A 92 26.76 -22.33 3.44
CA VAL A 92 25.38 -22.54 2.98
C VAL A 92 24.43 -21.49 3.56
N GLY A 93 24.60 -21.12 4.84
CA GLY A 93 23.86 -20.02 5.45
C GLY A 93 24.13 -18.68 4.74
N SER A 94 25.40 -18.40 4.40
CA SER A 94 25.78 -17.16 3.70
C SER A 94 25.22 -17.10 2.27
N GLU A 95 25.19 -18.22 1.54
CA GLU A 95 24.67 -18.29 0.18
C GLU A 95 23.14 -18.20 0.14
N LEU A 96 22.44 -18.86 1.08
CA LEU A 96 21.00 -18.71 1.23
C LEU A 96 20.63 -17.26 1.58
N MET A 97 21.32 -16.65 2.54
CA MET A 97 21.09 -15.26 2.93
C MET A 97 21.37 -14.30 1.77
N LYS A 98 22.42 -14.54 0.99
CA LYS A 98 22.70 -13.78 -0.23
C LYS A 98 21.57 -13.92 -1.25
N ARG A 99 21.09 -15.14 -1.53
CA ARG A 99 19.97 -15.38 -2.45
C ARG A 99 18.68 -14.72 -2.00
N VAL A 100 18.37 -14.78 -0.70
CA VAL A 100 17.20 -14.11 -0.11
C VAL A 100 17.34 -12.59 -0.21
N SER A 101 18.51 -12.05 0.11
CA SER A 101 18.80 -10.61 -0.02
C SER A 101 18.66 -10.13 -1.46
N GLU A 102 19.20 -10.86 -2.42
CA GLU A 102 19.07 -10.54 -3.84
C GLU A 102 17.63 -10.68 -4.33
N ALA A 103 16.89 -11.69 -3.88
CA ALA A 103 15.48 -11.84 -4.22
C ALA A 103 14.62 -10.71 -3.63
N TRP A 104 14.91 -10.31 -2.40
CA TRP A 104 14.30 -9.18 -1.73
C TRP A 104 14.59 -7.87 -2.47
N ASP A 105 15.85 -7.62 -2.80
CA ASP A 105 16.26 -6.44 -3.55
C ASP A 105 15.58 -6.39 -4.92
N ARG A 106 15.58 -7.53 -5.65
CA ARG A 106 14.88 -7.64 -6.94
C ARG A 106 13.39 -7.38 -6.82
N PHE A 107 12.73 -7.90 -5.78
CA PHE A 107 11.29 -7.74 -5.61
C PHE A 107 10.86 -6.28 -5.39
N TRP A 108 11.63 -5.53 -4.57
CA TRP A 108 11.31 -4.17 -4.18
C TRP A 108 11.87 -3.10 -5.12
N PHE A 109 13.08 -3.30 -5.65
CA PHE A 109 13.88 -2.23 -6.23
C PHE A 109 14.22 -2.39 -7.71
N THR A 110 13.95 -3.55 -8.33
CA THR A 110 14.12 -3.71 -9.79
C THR A 110 13.31 -2.63 -10.52
N PRO A 111 13.95 -1.73 -11.28
CA PRO A 111 13.24 -0.62 -11.92
C PRO A 111 12.21 -1.10 -12.94
N GLU A 112 10.95 -0.71 -12.74
CA GLU A 112 9.83 -1.00 -13.63
C GLU A 112 9.25 0.30 -14.21
N SER A 113 8.60 0.22 -15.37
CA SER A 113 7.92 1.38 -15.98
C SER A 113 6.87 1.98 -15.03
N THR A 114 6.80 3.30 -14.95
CA THR A 114 5.84 4.01 -14.09
C THR A 114 4.41 4.09 -14.67
N SER A 115 4.14 3.48 -15.82
CA SER A 115 2.82 3.54 -16.48
C SER A 115 1.68 3.02 -15.60
N THR A 116 1.86 1.85 -14.98
CA THR A 116 0.86 1.27 -14.05
C THR A 116 0.62 2.20 -12.87
N LEU A 117 1.69 2.74 -12.28
CA LEU A 117 1.57 3.70 -11.17
C LEU A 117 0.82 4.97 -11.58
N ALA A 118 1.06 5.48 -12.78
CA ALA A 118 0.38 6.66 -13.30
C ALA A 118 -1.14 6.42 -13.46
N VAL A 119 -1.54 5.25 -13.95
CA VAL A 119 -2.97 4.88 -14.07
C VAL A 119 -3.60 4.65 -12.69
N VAL A 120 -2.89 3.98 -11.77
CA VAL A 120 -3.32 3.85 -10.37
C VAL A 120 -3.53 5.22 -9.74
N ARG A 121 -2.62 6.18 -9.92
CA ARG A 121 -2.77 7.56 -9.44
C ARG A 121 -4.04 8.21 -9.98
N ILE A 122 -4.27 8.17 -11.29
CA ILE A 122 -5.44 8.82 -11.92
C ILE A 122 -6.74 8.24 -11.38
N LEU A 123 -6.88 6.91 -11.41
CA LEU A 123 -8.11 6.25 -11.00
C LEU A 123 -8.34 6.28 -9.49
N PHE A 124 -7.26 6.26 -8.70
CA PHE A 124 -7.34 6.55 -7.27
C PHE A 124 -7.79 7.98 -7.02
N GLY A 125 -7.23 8.97 -7.72
CA GLY A 125 -7.62 10.37 -7.60
C GLY A 125 -9.11 10.58 -7.91
N ILE A 126 -9.65 9.90 -8.94
CA ILE A 126 -11.08 9.91 -9.26
C ILE A 126 -11.91 9.28 -8.14
N THR A 127 -11.45 8.16 -7.59
CA THR A 127 -12.12 7.48 -6.46
C THR A 127 -12.12 8.38 -5.22
N ALA A 128 -10.99 9.01 -4.89
CA ALA A 128 -10.85 9.94 -3.77
C ALA A 128 -11.71 11.20 -3.95
N LEU A 129 -11.80 11.73 -5.17
CA LEU A 129 -12.70 12.83 -5.49
C LEU A 129 -14.16 12.43 -5.30
N GLY A 130 -14.57 11.29 -5.85
CA GLY A 130 -15.93 10.76 -5.67
C GLY A 130 -16.27 10.55 -4.20
N TRP A 131 -15.36 9.95 -3.44
CA TRP A 131 -15.48 9.73 -1.99
C TRP A 131 -15.64 11.05 -1.23
N THR A 132 -14.86 12.07 -1.61
CA THR A 132 -14.94 13.38 -0.97
C THR A 132 -16.27 14.07 -1.29
N LEU A 133 -16.71 14.02 -2.55
CA LEU A 133 -17.97 14.62 -2.99
C LEU A 133 -19.18 13.94 -2.35
N SER A 134 -19.12 12.62 -2.08
CA SER A 134 -20.23 11.93 -1.40
C SER A 134 -20.42 12.37 0.05
N LEU A 135 -19.43 13.02 0.67
CA LEU A 135 -19.59 13.59 2.02
C LEU A 135 -20.37 14.91 2.02
N ALA A 136 -20.54 15.56 0.86
CA ALA A 136 -21.10 16.91 0.78
C ALA A 136 -22.53 17.06 1.35
N PRO A 137 -23.48 16.14 1.08
CA PRO A 137 -24.86 16.29 1.55
C PRO A 137 -24.98 16.35 3.08
N ASP A 138 -24.16 15.56 3.78
CA ASP A 138 -24.27 15.36 5.23
C ASP A 138 -23.06 15.90 6.00
N LEU A 139 -22.27 16.78 5.37
CA LEU A 139 -21.00 17.24 5.91
C LEU A 139 -21.17 17.87 7.30
N MET A 140 -22.20 18.71 7.46
CA MET A 140 -22.48 19.37 8.73
C MET A 140 -23.19 18.46 9.72
N SER A 141 -24.04 17.56 9.23
CA SER A 141 -24.73 16.56 10.05
C SER A 141 -23.75 15.63 10.76
N PHE A 142 -22.66 15.24 10.10
CA PHE A 142 -21.73 14.24 10.64
C PHE A 142 -20.41 14.79 11.20
N PHE A 143 -19.92 15.93 10.74
CA PHE A 143 -18.57 16.40 11.09
C PHE A 143 -18.52 17.72 11.86
N SER A 144 -19.63 18.48 11.91
CA SER A 144 -19.67 19.75 12.64
C SER A 144 -19.83 19.58 14.15
N ARG A 145 -19.63 20.68 14.92
CA ARG A 145 -19.89 20.69 16.37
C ARG A 145 -21.37 20.52 16.73
N THR A 146 -22.27 20.88 15.82
CA THR A 146 -23.73 20.74 16.01
C THR A 146 -24.28 19.48 15.35
N GLY A 147 -23.40 18.63 14.83
CA GLY A 147 -23.77 17.35 14.21
C GLY A 147 -24.07 16.27 15.25
N VAL A 148 -24.48 15.10 14.75
CA VAL A 148 -24.87 13.92 15.55
C VAL A 148 -23.77 13.52 16.54
N ILE A 149 -22.50 13.66 16.14
CA ILE A 149 -21.33 13.41 16.99
C ILE A 149 -20.53 14.71 17.11
N PRO A 150 -20.78 15.55 18.13
CA PRO A 150 -20.17 16.88 18.28
C PRO A 150 -18.65 16.89 18.45
N SER A 151 -18.08 15.84 19.03
CA SER A 151 -16.66 15.74 19.34
C SER A 151 -16.05 14.47 18.77
N GLN A 152 -14.79 14.55 18.35
CA GLN A 152 -14.03 13.37 17.92
C GLN A 152 -13.93 12.35 19.08
N PRO A 153 -14.07 11.03 18.80
CA PRO A 153 -13.82 10.00 19.81
C PRO A 153 -12.40 10.11 20.41
N SER A 154 -12.27 9.89 21.71
CA SER A 154 -11.00 9.94 22.43
C SER A 154 -10.28 8.59 22.39
N GLY A 155 -8.99 8.59 22.01
CA GLY A 155 -8.14 7.40 22.06
C GLY A 155 -6.67 7.75 22.12
N ARG A 156 -5.87 6.92 22.79
CA ARG A 156 -4.39 7.02 22.79
C ARG A 156 -3.96 6.87 21.32
N TYR A 157 -3.41 7.92 20.71
CA TYR A 157 -3.03 8.02 19.28
C TYR A 157 -4.14 8.37 18.26
N TRP A 158 -5.32 8.77 18.71
CA TRP A 158 -6.43 9.19 17.84
C TRP A 158 -6.33 10.69 17.47
N VAL A 159 -5.33 11.04 16.65
CA VAL A 159 -5.04 12.43 16.21
C VAL A 159 -5.54 12.67 14.79
N GLY A 160 -6.27 13.75 14.54
CA GLY A 160 -6.73 14.18 13.22
C GLY A 160 -6.79 15.70 13.13
N LEU A 161 -6.81 16.29 11.93
CA LEU A 161 -6.89 17.76 11.79
C LEU A 161 -8.20 18.33 12.39
N LEU A 162 -9.24 17.51 12.50
CA LEU A 162 -10.51 17.84 13.13
C LEU A 162 -10.64 17.30 14.57
N ALA A 163 -9.53 16.97 15.25
CA ALA A 163 -9.54 16.29 16.55
C ALA A 163 -10.09 17.09 17.72
N ARG A 164 -10.19 18.41 17.56
CA ARG A 164 -10.92 19.29 18.48
C ARG A 164 -12.19 19.72 17.78
N ALA A 165 -13.27 19.90 18.54
CA ALA A 165 -14.56 20.42 18.07
C ALA A 165 -14.32 21.41 16.90
N ALA A 166 -14.46 20.97 15.66
CA ALA A 166 -13.97 21.76 14.54
C ALA A 166 -15.05 22.79 14.21
N PRO A 167 -14.75 24.10 14.19
CA PRO A 167 -15.74 25.09 13.79
C PRO A 167 -16.22 24.78 12.37
N SER A 168 -17.48 25.12 12.06
CA SER A 168 -18.14 24.78 10.79
C SER A 168 -17.30 25.12 9.55
N TRP A 169 -16.66 26.29 9.55
CA TRP A 169 -15.80 26.73 8.45
C TRP A 169 -14.60 25.79 8.23
N ALA A 170 -14.04 25.18 9.27
CA ALA A 170 -12.87 24.31 9.16
C ALA A 170 -13.22 22.99 8.47
N VAL A 171 -14.46 22.50 8.66
CA VAL A 171 -14.98 21.31 7.97
C VAL A 171 -15.10 21.59 6.47
N TYR A 172 -15.73 22.72 6.09
CA TYR A 172 -15.84 23.12 4.69
C TYR A 172 -14.48 23.40 4.04
N ALA A 173 -13.57 24.09 4.76
CA ALA A 173 -12.24 24.37 4.26
C ALA A 173 -11.44 23.09 4.00
N LEU A 174 -11.46 22.13 4.93
CA LEU A 174 -10.80 20.84 4.75
C LEU A 174 -11.41 20.05 3.59
N TRP A 175 -12.73 20.04 3.47
CA TRP A 175 -13.43 19.40 2.35
C TRP A 175 -13.02 20.02 1.00
N ALA A 176 -13.01 21.36 0.90
CA ALA A 176 -12.62 22.07 -0.31
C ALA A 176 -11.13 21.82 -0.68
N VAL A 177 -10.24 21.82 0.32
CA VAL A 177 -8.83 21.45 0.13
C VAL A 177 -8.70 20.01 -0.37
N LEU A 178 -9.48 19.08 0.19
CA LEU A 178 -9.45 17.68 -0.23
C LEU A 178 -9.98 17.49 -1.66
N VAL A 179 -11.04 18.22 -2.05
CA VAL A 179 -11.52 18.27 -3.44
C VAL A 179 -10.43 18.78 -4.37
N ALA A 180 -9.85 19.95 -4.07
CA ALA A 180 -8.79 20.54 -4.89
C ALA A 180 -7.55 19.64 -4.98
N ALA A 181 -7.13 19.05 -3.86
CA ALA A 181 -6.01 18.11 -3.81
C ALA A 181 -6.29 16.83 -4.61
N SER A 182 -7.52 16.31 -4.58
CA SER A 182 -7.93 15.15 -5.38
C SER A 182 -7.90 15.48 -6.88
N VAL A 183 -8.38 16.66 -7.30
CA VAL A 183 -8.29 17.13 -8.69
C VAL A 183 -6.83 17.30 -9.13
N CYS A 184 -5.99 17.93 -8.29
CA CYS A 184 -4.56 18.05 -8.54
C CYS A 184 -3.90 16.67 -8.66
N LEU A 185 -4.31 15.71 -7.82
CA LEU A 185 -3.81 14.34 -7.87
C LEU A 185 -4.27 13.59 -9.13
N ILE A 186 -5.44 13.88 -9.71
CA ILE A 186 -5.94 13.30 -10.98
C ILE A 186 -5.11 13.80 -12.17
N PHE A 187 -4.76 15.08 -12.21
CA PHE A 187 -3.94 15.65 -13.29
C PHE A 187 -2.44 15.52 -13.04
N GLY A 188 -2.03 15.25 -11.80
CA GLY A 188 -0.64 15.16 -11.40
C GLY A 188 0.02 16.53 -11.38
N LEU A 189 -0.68 17.51 -10.79
CA LEU A 189 -0.19 18.85 -10.50
C LEU A 189 0.24 18.90 -9.03
N TRP A 190 1.48 19.34 -8.76
CA TRP A 190 2.08 19.33 -7.42
C TRP A 190 1.89 17.96 -6.73
N THR A 191 2.14 16.90 -7.47
CA THR A 191 1.66 15.53 -7.17
C THR A 191 2.04 15.08 -5.76
N ARG A 192 3.23 15.45 -5.28
CA ARG A 192 3.70 15.10 -3.95
C ARG A 192 2.92 15.80 -2.84
N LEU A 193 2.64 17.10 -3.00
CA LEU A 193 1.83 17.86 -2.05
C LEU A 193 0.37 17.40 -2.11
N ALA A 194 -0.17 17.23 -3.32
CA ALA A 194 -1.54 16.78 -3.53
C ALA A 194 -1.80 15.40 -2.88
N SER A 195 -0.90 14.42 -3.03
CA SER A 195 -1.07 13.10 -2.42
C SER A 195 -0.99 13.13 -0.88
N ILE A 196 -0.13 13.98 -0.30
CA ILE A 196 -0.08 14.21 1.16
C ILE A 196 -1.40 14.80 1.66
N LEU A 197 -1.90 15.85 0.99
CA LEU A 197 -3.16 16.50 1.36
C LEU A 197 -4.36 15.56 1.23
N VAL A 198 -4.40 14.73 0.19
CA VAL A 198 -5.43 13.69 0.01
C VAL A 198 -5.42 12.70 1.18
N PHE A 199 -4.25 12.14 1.53
CA PHE A 199 -4.13 11.24 2.66
C PHE A 199 -4.53 11.90 3.99
N ALA A 200 -4.02 13.10 4.26
CA ALA A 200 -4.30 13.82 5.49
C ALA A 200 -5.79 14.21 5.63
N GLY A 201 -6.43 14.60 4.53
CA GLY A 201 -7.85 14.92 4.48
C GLY A 201 -8.73 13.70 4.75
N ILE A 202 -8.52 12.59 4.02
CA ILE A 202 -9.26 11.34 4.22
C ILE A 202 -9.10 10.85 5.66
N LEU A 203 -7.86 10.77 6.16
CA LEU A 203 -7.57 10.38 7.54
C LEU A 203 -8.30 11.25 8.56
N SER A 204 -8.41 12.55 8.30
CA SER A 204 -9.04 13.50 9.22
C SER A 204 -10.55 13.36 9.27
N PHE A 205 -11.22 13.17 8.13
CA PHE A 205 -12.65 12.88 8.10
C PHE A 205 -12.97 11.54 8.76
N GLU A 206 -12.22 10.49 8.43
CA GLU A 206 -12.41 9.16 9.04
C GLU A 206 -12.20 9.16 10.55
N ARG A 207 -11.20 9.88 11.05
CA ARG A 207 -10.98 9.99 12.50
C ARG A 207 -12.02 10.86 13.18
N ARG A 208 -12.56 11.87 12.50
CA ARG A 208 -13.56 12.80 13.07
C ARG A 208 -14.86 12.09 13.42
N ASN A 209 -15.30 11.16 12.58
CA ASN A 209 -16.49 10.35 12.82
C ASN A 209 -16.29 8.94 12.22
N PRO A 210 -15.67 7.99 12.95
CA PRO A 210 -15.38 6.66 12.42
C PRO A 210 -16.63 5.79 12.20
N PHE A 211 -17.76 6.13 12.81
CA PHE A 211 -18.95 5.25 12.86
C PHE A 211 -19.76 5.25 11.57
N ILE A 212 -19.56 6.23 10.69
CA ILE A 212 -20.25 6.31 9.40
C ILE A 212 -19.48 5.64 8.26
N PHE A 213 -18.27 5.12 8.55
CA PHE A 213 -17.38 4.53 7.57
C PHE A 213 -17.30 3.01 7.74
N ASN A 214 -16.93 2.33 6.65
CA ASN A 214 -16.77 0.89 6.59
C ASN A 214 -15.35 0.49 6.16
N ALA A 215 -15.11 -0.81 5.99
CA ALA A 215 -13.80 -1.34 5.63
C ALA A 215 -13.28 -0.84 4.26
N GLY A 216 -14.15 -0.41 3.35
CA GLY A 216 -13.77 0.19 2.08
C GLY A 216 -13.16 1.57 2.22
N ASP A 217 -13.62 2.39 3.16
CA ASP A 217 -13.03 3.68 3.47
C ASP A 217 -11.60 3.48 4.01
N VAL A 218 -11.42 2.52 4.92
CA VAL A 218 -10.10 2.12 5.42
C VAL A 218 -9.16 1.73 4.27
N LEU A 219 -9.64 1.04 3.25
CA LEU A 219 -8.84 0.72 2.07
C LEU A 219 -8.50 1.97 1.25
N VAL A 220 -9.45 2.87 1.01
CA VAL A 220 -9.21 4.15 0.33
C VAL A 220 -8.09 4.93 1.04
N ARG A 221 -8.15 5.01 2.37
CA ARG A 221 -7.09 5.62 3.19
C ARG A 221 -5.74 4.93 3.06
N ASN A 222 -5.71 3.60 3.04
CA ASN A 222 -4.46 2.83 2.88
C ASN A 222 -3.84 3.06 1.50
N LEU A 223 -4.65 3.10 0.44
CA LEU A 223 -4.18 3.43 -0.91
C LEU A 223 -3.65 4.87 -0.98
N ALA A 224 -4.33 5.83 -0.33
CA ALA A 224 -3.84 7.22 -0.21
C ALA A 224 -2.45 7.27 0.45
N PHE A 225 -2.28 6.50 1.53
CA PHE A 225 -1.00 6.42 2.25
C PHE A 225 0.13 5.91 1.37
N TYR A 226 -0.09 4.83 0.60
CA TYR A 226 0.95 4.31 -0.29
C TYR A 226 1.26 5.26 -1.44
N LEU A 227 0.25 5.90 -2.03
CA LEU A 227 0.43 6.88 -3.11
C LEU A 227 1.13 8.16 -2.63
N MET A 228 0.93 8.57 -1.38
CA MET A 228 1.67 9.67 -0.77
C MET A 228 3.19 9.42 -0.83
N LEU A 229 3.61 8.16 -0.69
CA LEU A 229 5.02 7.79 -0.69
C LEU A 229 5.58 7.52 -2.10
N ALA A 230 4.72 7.16 -3.06
CA ALA A 230 5.11 6.80 -4.41
C ALA A 230 5.58 8.00 -5.26
N PRO A 231 6.45 7.78 -6.28
CA PRO A 231 6.78 8.79 -7.29
C PRO A 231 5.64 8.91 -8.34
N ALA A 232 4.42 9.16 -7.89
CA ALA A 232 3.21 9.11 -8.72
C ALA A 232 3.17 10.19 -9.82
N GLY A 233 3.95 11.27 -9.66
CA GLY A 233 4.07 12.36 -10.65
C GLY A 233 5.14 12.15 -11.72
N ALA A 234 5.70 10.94 -11.83
CA ALA A 234 6.78 10.64 -12.79
C ALA A 234 6.31 10.53 -14.25
N ALA A 235 5.06 10.11 -14.48
CA ALA A 235 4.49 9.93 -15.82
C ALA A 235 3.00 10.34 -15.87
N LEU A 236 2.53 10.70 -17.08
CA LEU A 236 1.17 11.17 -17.35
C LEU A 236 0.67 12.25 -16.38
N SER A 237 1.55 13.16 -15.99
CA SER A 237 1.27 14.22 -15.01
C SER A 237 1.59 15.59 -15.58
N VAL A 238 0.88 16.61 -15.12
CA VAL A 238 1.21 18.01 -15.42
C VAL A 238 2.62 18.35 -14.92
N ASP A 239 3.04 17.81 -13.78
CA ASP A 239 4.42 17.94 -13.29
C ASP A 239 5.46 17.39 -14.27
N ALA A 240 5.20 16.26 -14.92
CA ALA A 240 6.09 15.70 -15.94
C ALA A 240 6.03 16.50 -17.24
N TRP A 241 4.84 16.97 -17.62
CA TRP A 241 4.64 17.82 -18.79
C TRP A 241 5.43 19.12 -18.70
N HIS A 242 5.46 19.77 -17.52
CA HIS A 242 6.25 20.99 -17.30
C HIS A 242 7.77 20.75 -17.32
N ARG A 243 8.24 19.56 -16.97
CA ARG A 243 9.68 19.22 -17.00
C ARG A 243 10.18 18.92 -18.41
N ALA A 244 9.40 18.17 -19.20
CA ALA A 244 9.79 17.73 -20.54
C ALA A 244 8.53 17.36 -21.34
N ARG A 245 8.03 18.29 -22.16
CA ARG A 245 6.75 18.13 -22.86
C ARG A 245 6.77 17.04 -23.91
N GLU A 246 7.88 16.93 -24.61
CA GLU A 246 8.15 15.94 -25.65
C GLU A 246 8.19 14.51 -25.10
N LYS A 247 8.50 14.34 -23.80
CA LYS A 247 8.59 13.04 -23.12
C LYS A 247 7.33 12.66 -22.36
N PHE A 248 6.20 13.34 -22.59
CA PHE A 248 4.97 13.10 -21.83
C PHE A 248 4.45 11.65 -21.90
N TRP A 249 4.69 10.98 -23.03
CA TRP A 249 4.32 9.59 -23.27
C TRP A 249 5.46 8.59 -23.01
N GLU A 250 6.58 9.05 -22.43
CA GLU A 250 7.64 8.17 -21.92
C GLU A 250 7.35 7.79 -20.47
N PHE A 251 7.63 6.53 -20.12
CA PHE A 251 7.40 6.00 -18.79
C PHE A 251 8.74 5.68 -18.12
N PRO A 252 9.34 6.63 -17.38
CA PRO A 252 10.64 6.44 -16.76
C PRO A 252 10.60 5.28 -15.76
N LYS A 253 11.65 4.45 -15.74
CA LYS A 253 11.72 3.32 -14.81
C LYS A 253 12.01 3.79 -13.39
N ARG A 254 11.29 3.24 -12.41
CA ARG A 254 11.47 3.52 -10.97
C ARG A 254 11.29 2.23 -10.16
N ALA A 255 11.86 2.18 -8.96
CA ALA A 255 11.61 1.09 -8.02
C ALA A 255 10.09 1.01 -7.68
N PRO A 256 9.42 -0.13 -7.90
CA PRO A 256 7.97 -0.27 -7.77
C PRO A 256 7.52 -0.54 -6.32
N TRP A 257 8.33 -0.24 -5.32
CA TRP A 257 8.08 -0.62 -3.93
C TRP A 257 6.71 -0.17 -3.40
N ALA A 258 6.24 1.02 -3.77
CA ALA A 258 4.91 1.49 -3.35
C ALA A 258 3.76 0.68 -4.01
N LEU A 259 3.93 0.24 -5.27
CA LEU A 259 2.99 -0.68 -5.91
C LEU A 259 3.03 -2.06 -5.25
N ARG A 260 4.23 -2.55 -4.87
CA ARG A 260 4.38 -3.81 -4.12
C ARG A 260 3.64 -3.76 -2.77
N LEU A 261 3.65 -2.62 -2.07
CA LEU A 261 2.87 -2.45 -0.84
C LEU A 261 1.36 -2.56 -1.10
N ILE A 262 0.85 -1.97 -2.19
CA ILE A 262 -0.57 -2.12 -2.57
C ILE A 262 -0.89 -3.59 -2.89
N GLN A 263 -0.01 -4.28 -3.61
CA GLN A 263 -0.17 -5.70 -3.95
C GLN A 263 -0.22 -6.58 -2.69
N ILE A 264 0.71 -6.37 -1.76
CA ILE A 264 0.76 -7.09 -0.48
C ILE A 264 -0.47 -6.76 0.38
N GLN A 265 -0.84 -5.48 0.48
CA GLN A 265 -2.04 -5.05 1.21
C GLN A 265 -3.28 -5.79 0.69
N LEU A 266 -3.43 -5.94 -0.63
CA LEU A 266 -4.54 -6.68 -1.22
C LEU A 266 -4.52 -8.16 -0.80
N SER A 267 -3.37 -8.83 -0.88
CA SER A 267 -3.22 -10.22 -0.44
C SER A 267 -3.53 -10.39 1.05
N VAL A 268 -3.05 -9.49 1.89
CA VAL A 268 -3.29 -9.52 3.34
C VAL A 268 -4.76 -9.30 3.67
N VAL A 269 -5.42 -8.31 3.03
CA VAL A 269 -6.85 -8.05 3.23
C VAL A 269 -7.65 -9.30 2.88
N TYR A 270 -7.41 -9.93 1.73
CA TYR A 270 -8.15 -11.12 1.34
C TYR A 270 -7.86 -12.35 2.20
N ALA A 271 -6.62 -12.57 2.59
CA ALA A 271 -6.28 -13.65 3.52
C ALA A 271 -7.02 -13.45 4.86
N ALA A 272 -7.05 -12.21 5.36
CA ALA A 272 -7.74 -11.86 6.59
C ALA A 272 -9.26 -11.99 6.48
N THR A 273 -9.87 -11.59 5.35
CA THR A 273 -11.32 -11.75 5.17
C THR A 273 -11.71 -13.21 5.07
N VAL A 274 -10.96 -14.03 4.33
CA VAL A 274 -11.21 -15.48 4.27
C VAL A 274 -11.09 -16.08 5.67
N TRP A 275 -10.02 -15.77 6.40
CA TRP A 275 -9.83 -16.25 7.77
C TRP A 275 -10.97 -15.84 8.72
N ALA A 276 -11.44 -14.60 8.62
CA ALA A 276 -12.56 -14.13 9.42
C ALA A 276 -13.87 -14.85 9.04
N LYS A 277 -14.11 -15.07 7.74
CA LYS A 277 -15.34 -15.65 7.22
C LYS A 277 -15.45 -17.15 7.51
N VAL A 278 -14.37 -17.92 7.36
CA VAL A 278 -14.40 -19.38 7.66
C VAL A 278 -14.66 -19.69 9.13
N ARG A 279 -14.56 -18.70 10.02
CA ARG A 279 -14.95 -18.83 11.43
C ARG A 279 -16.43 -18.57 11.70
N GLY A 280 -17.17 -18.05 10.71
CA GLY A 280 -18.59 -17.72 10.83
C GLY A 280 -19.51 -18.84 10.33
N ASN A 281 -20.60 -19.10 11.05
CA ASN A 281 -21.53 -20.19 10.72
C ASN A 281 -22.20 -20.01 9.34
N ASP A 282 -22.60 -18.79 8.97
CA ASP A 282 -23.29 -18.54 7.69
C ASP A 282 -22.41 -18.83 6.46
N TRP A 283 -21.10 -18.63 6.59
CA TRP A 283 -20.15 -18.94 5.52
C TRP A 283 -19.95 -20.46 5.39
N ASN A 284 -19.81 -21.16 6.51
CA ASN A 284 -19.65 -22.61 6.54
C ASN A 284 -20.93 -23.35 6.08
N ASN A 285 -22.11 -22.78 6.34
CA ASN A 285 -23.39 -23.36 5.91
C ASN A 285 -23.79 -22.94 4.48
N GLY A 286 -23.02 -22.09 3.80
CA GLY A 286 -23.30 -21.66 2.43
C GLY A 286 -24.46 -20.67 2.29
N THR A 287 -24.82 -19.97 3.37
CA THR A 287 -25.99 -19.06 3.44
C THR A 287 -25.62 -17.58 3.47
N ALA A 288 -24.35 -17.24 3.69
CA ALA A 288 -23.90 -15.86 3.90
C ALA A 288 -24.29 -14.89 2.79
N VAL A 289 -24.14 -15.27 1.51
CA VAL A 289 -24.48 -14.38 0.39
C VAL A 289 -25.99 -14.15 0.31
N SER A 290 -26.79 -15.18 0.60
CA SER A 290 -28.26 -15.06 0.62
C SER A 290 -28.74 -14.09 1.73
N TYR A 291 -28.07 -14.06 2.88
CA TYR A 291 -28.32 -13.01 3.88
C TYR A 291 -27.91 -11.62 3.40
N ALA A 292 -26.71 -11.48 2.83
CA ALA A 292 -26.21 -10.19 2.36
C ALA A 292 -27.09 -9.56 1.27
N LEU A 293 -27.66 -10.38 0.37
CA LEU A 293 -28.55 -9.93 -0.70
C LEU A 293 -29.97 -9.58 -0.23
N ARG A 294 -30.34 -9.91 1.01
CA ARG A 294 -31.66 -9.65 1.59
C ARG A 294 -31.62 -8.66 2.75
N LEU A 295 -30.52 -7.91 2.88
CA LEU A 295 -30.42 -6.85 3.85
C LEU A 295 -30.91 -5.56 3.18
N ASP A 296 -32.18 -5.22 3.41
CA ASP A 296 -32.86 -4.13 2.70
C ASP A 296 -32.16 -2.77 2.89
N ASP A 297 -31.60 -2.53 4.08
CA ASP A 297 -30.83 -1.29 4.38
C ASP A 297 -29.57 -1.13 3.53
N LEU A 298 -29.00 -2.23 3.01
CA LEU A 298 -27.83 -2.22 2.14
C LEU A 298 -28.17 -2.57 0.69
N ALA A 299 -29.43 -2.80 0.34
CA ALA A 299 -29.82 -3.13 -1.02
C ALA A 299 -29.69 -1.89 -1.92
N ARG A 300 -28.92 -2.01 -3.01
CA ARG A 300 -28.82 -0.94 -4.02
C ARG A 300 -29.81 -1.14 -5.16
N PHE A 301 -29.75 -2.32 -5.78
CA PHE A 301 -30.74 -2.78 -6.75
C PHE A 301 -31.26 -4.14 -6.29
N HIS A 302 -32.57 -4.32 -6.40
CA HIS A 302 -33.23 -5.52 -5.92
C HIS A 302 -32.80 -6.73 -6.76
N VAL A 303 -32.25 -7.73 -6.07
CA VAL A 303 -31.99 -9.04 -6.67
C VAL A 303 -33.31 -9.81 -6.74
N PRO A 304 -33.68 -10.41 -7.89
CA PRO A 304 -34.87 -11.23 -8.00
C PRO A 304 -34.94 -12.30 -6.91
N THR A 305 -36.12 -12.49 -6.34
CA THR A 305 -36.33 -13.42 -5.20
C THR A 305 -35.87 -14.84 -5.52
N TRP A 306 -36.10 -15.32 -6.74
CA TRP A 306 -35.65 -16.64 -7.19
C TRP A 306 -34.12 -16.81 -7.19
N ILE A 307 -33.34 -15.72 -7.16
CA ILE A 307 -31.88 -15.75 -6.96
C ILE A 307 -31.55 -15.71 -5.47
N SER A 308 -32.14 -14.77 -4.73
CA SER A 308 -31.77 -14.50 -3.34
C SER A 308 -32.29 -15.54 -2.34
N THR A 309 -33.33 -16.31 -2.68
CA THR A 309 -33.87 -17.38 -1.84
C THR A 309 -33.50 -18.79 -2.29
N ASN A 310 -32.88 -18.95 -3.46
CA ASN A 310 -32.47 -20.26 -3.95
C ASN A 310 -31.24 -20.78 -3.20
N VAL A 311 -31.42 -21.93 -2.53
CA VAL A 311 -30.39 -22.55 -1.68
C VAL A 311 -29.14 -22.94 -2.48
N ALA A 312 -29.31 -23.55 -3.65
CA ALA A 312 -28.17 -23.98 -4.47
C ALA A 312 -27.35 -22.79 -4.97
N LEU A 313 -28.03 -21.72 -5.40
CA LEU A 313 -27.36 -20.52 -5.87
C LEU A 313 -26.68 -19.78 -4.71
N SER A 314 -27.32 -19.68 -3.55
CA SER A 314 -26.71 -19.15 -2.33
C SER A 314 -25.42 -19.89 -1.97
N ASN A 315 -25.46 -21.22 -2.00
CA ASN A 315 -24.33 -22.07 -1.65
C ASN A 315 -23.17 -21.84 -2.61
N LEU A 316 -23.45 -21.87 -3.92
CA LEU A 316 -22.48 -21.60 -4.98
C LEU A 316 -21.85 -20.21 -4.84
N MET A 317 -22.65 -19.16 -4.61
CA MET A 317 -22.13 -17.81 -4.46
C MET A 317 -21.32 -17.63 -3.17
N THR A 318 -21.73 -18.28 -2.07
CA THR A 318 -21.04 -18.19 -0.77
C THR A 318 -19.67 -18.85 -0.83
N PHE A 319 -19.59 -20.10 -1.27
CA PHE A 319 -18.30 -20.78 -1.42
C PHE A 319 -17.49 -20.22 -2.60
N GLY A 320 -18.15 -19.79 -3.67
CA GLY A 320 -17.53 -19.09 -4.80
C GLY A 320 -16.83 -17.81 -4.35
N THR A 321 -17.46 -17.03 -3.47
CA THR A 321 -16.84 -15.84 -2.86
C THR A 321 -15.59 -16.23 -2.08
N LEU A 322 -15.65 -17.23 -1.19
CA LEU A 322 -14.47 -17.70 -0.44
C LEU A 322 -13.34 -18.18 -1.35
N ALA A 323 -13.67 -18.94 -2.40
CA ALA A 323 -12.70 -19.44 -3.38
C ALA A 323 -12.04 -18.29 -4.15
N ILE A 324 -12.82 -17.29 -4.60
CA ILE A 324 -12.30 -16.10 -5.28
C ILE A 324 -11.39 -15.32 -4.33
N GLU A 325 -11.83 -15.02 -3.10
CA GLU A 325 -11.03 -14.29 -2.11
C GLU A 325 -9.72 -15.01 -1.78
N ALA A 326 -9.76 -16.32 -1.54
CA ALA A 326 -8.55 -17.12 -1.31
C ALA A 326 -7.63 -17.14 -2.53
N SER A 327 -8.20 -17.21 -3.74
CA SER A 327 -7.42 -17.16 -4.97
C SER A 327 -6.72 -15.80 -5.15
N ILE A 328 -7.37 -14.69 -4.79
CA ILE A 328 -6.75 -13.37 -4.84
C ILE A 328 -5.66 -13.23 -3.76
N ALA A 329 -5.88 -13.79 -2.57
CA ALA A 329 -4.88 -13.76 -1.51
C ALA A 329 -3.55 -14.40 -1.95
N PHE A 330 -3.61 -15.59 -2.59
CA PHE A 330 -2.42 -16.42 -2.83
C PHE A 330 -2.05 -16.59 -4.31
N LEU A 331 -3.01 -16.82 -5.20
CA LEU A 331 -2.75 -17.18 -6.60
C LEU A 331 -2.52 -15.99 -7.52
N VAL A 332 -2.87 -14.77 -7.10
CA VAL A 332 -2.65 -13.53 -7.89
C VAL A 332 -1.16 -13.30 -8.24
N TRP A 333 -0.24 -13.83 -7.42
CA TRP A 333 1.20 -13.73 -7.63
C TRP A 333 1.68 -14.62 -8.78
N ASN A 334 0.95 -15.71 -9.09
CA ASN A 334 1.25 -16.57 -10.23
C ASN A 334 0.87 -15.86 -11.54
N ARG A 335 1.87 -15.56 -12.38
CA ARG A 335 1.69 -14.80 -13.64
C ARG A 335 0.67 -15.43 -14.60
N LYS A 336 0.52 -16.76 -14.61
CA LYS A 336 -0.42 -17.47 -15.50
C LYS A 336 -1.87 -17.38 -14.98
N LEU A 337 -2.05 -17.48 -13.67
CA LEU A 337 -3.38 -17.48 -13.04
C LEU A 337 -3.90 -16.07 -12.78
N ARG A 338 -3.00 -15.10 -12.59
CA ARG A 338 -3.31 -13.69 -12.30
C ARG A 338 -4.47 -13.10 -13.11
N PRO A 339 -4.50 -13.13 -14.45
CA PRO A 339 -5.59 -12.49 -15.20
C PRO A 339 -6.95 -13.11 -14.88
N TRP A 340 -7.02 -14.42 -14.66
CA TRP A 340 -8.25 -15.13 -14.30
C TRP A 340 -8.71 -14.79 -12.89
N VAL A 341 -7.76 -14.78 -11.94
CA VAL A 341 -8.01 -14.39 -10.54
C VAL A 341 -8.51 -12.95 -10.44
N LEU A 342 -7.85 -12.01 -11.13
CA LEU A 342 -8.29 -10.62 -11.18
C LEU A 342 -9.63 -10.47 -11.90
N GLY A 343 -9.86 -11.21 -12.99
CA GLY A 343 -11.13 -11.21 -13.71
C GLY A 343 -12.29 -11.67 -12.83
N ALA A 344 -12.13 -12.77 -12.10
CA ALA A 344 -13.11 -13.25 -11.12
C ALA A 344 -13.34 -12.23 -10.01
N GLY A 345 -12.27 -11.62 -9.50
CA GLY A 345 -12.35 -10.53 -8.52
C GLY A 345 -13.10 -9.30 -9.03
N VAL A 346 -12.94 -8.94 -10.32
CA VAL A 346 -13.67 -7.83 -10.94
C VAL A 346 -15.15 -8.15 -11.04
N ILE A 347 -15.52 -9.35 -11.52
CA ILE A 347 -16.91 -9.78 -11.63
C ILE A 347 -17.59 -9.77 -10.25
N MET A 348 -16.90 -10.29 -9.22
CA MET A 348 -17.40 -10.31 -7.85
C MET A 348 -17.60 -8.89 -7.29
N HIS A 349 -16.65 -7.97 -7.48
CA HIS A 349 -16.84 -6.59 -6.98
C HIS A 349 -17.84 -5.78 -7.78
N LEU A 350 -18.02 -6.10 -9.06
CA LEU A 350 -19.07 -5.51 -9.88
C LEU A 350 -20.45 -5.98 -9.41
N SER A 351 -20.62 -7.27 -9.12
CA SER A 351 -21.87 -7.77 -8.56
C SER A 351 -22.15 -7.17 -7.18
N ILE A 352 -21.15 -7.00 -6.33
CA ILE A 352 -21.28 -6.27 -5.06
C ILE A 352 -21.69 -4.81 -5.32
N ALA A 353 -21.00 -4.09 -6.20
CA ALA A 353 -21.26 -2.66 -6.46
C ALA A 353 -22.68 -2.38 -7.01
N ILE A 354 -23.23 -3.33 -7.76
CA ILE A 354 -24.59 -3.25 -8.32
C ILE A 354 -25.63 -3.59 -7.25
N ASN A 355 -25.42 -4.63 -6.44
CA ASN A 355 -26.49 -5.15 -5.58
C ASN A 355 -26.42 -4.64 -4.13
N ILE A 356 -25.23 -4.33 -3.61
CA ILE A 356 -24.99 -3.99 -2.20
C ILE A 356 -24.31 -2.62 -2.06
N MET A 357 -24.89 -1.75 -1.25
CA MET A 357 -24.46 -0.37 -1.03
C MET A 357 -23.32 -0.28 0.01
N ILE A 358 -22.12 -0.70 -0.38
CA ILE A 358 -20.90 -0.66 0.47
C ILE A 358 -19.98 0.51 0.08
N GLY A 359 -20.57 1.62 -0.39
CA GLY A 359 -19.86 2.85 -0.73
C GLY A 359 -18.74 2.65 -1.76
N PHE A 360 -17.52 3.05 -1.42
CA PHE A 360 -16.36 3.10 -2.32
C PHE A 360 -15.49 1.83 -2.33
N PHE A 361 -15.92 0.77 -1.64
CA PHE A 361 -15.13 -0.45 -1.53
C PHE A 361 -14.77 -1.06 -2.90
N SER A 362 -15.76 -1.30 -3.77
CA SER A 362 -15.50 -1.90 -5.09
C SER A 362 -14.58 -1.04 -5.96
N MET A 363 -14.74 0.29 -5.92
CA MET A 363 -13.88 1.22 -6.67
C MET A 363 -12.43 1.15 -6.17
N ALA A 364 -12.23 1.16 -4.85
CA ALA A 364 -10.91 1.00 -4.24
C ALA A 364 -10.27 -0.36 -4.61
N MET A 365 -11.06 -1.43 -4.67
CA MET A 365 -10.58 -2.75 -5.08
C MET A 365 -10.17 -2.79 -6.55
N PHE A 366 -10.94 -2.16 -7.45
CA PHE A 366 -10.55 -2.04 -8.85
C PHE A 366 -9.24 -1.27 -9.02
N VAL A 367 -9.05 -0.17 -8.27
CA VAL A 367 -7.78 0.57 -8.24
C VAL A 367 -6.64 -0.31 -7.73
N ALA A 368 -6.85 -1.07 -6.66
CA ALA A 368 -5.83 -1.96 -6.12
C ALA A 368 -5.48 -3.10 -7.10
N TYR A 369 -6.44 -3.66 -7.83
CA TYR A 369 -6.20 -4.69 -8.86
C TYR A 369 -5.29 -4.20 -9.98
N LEU A 370 -5.39 -2.91 -10.35
CA LEU A 370 -4.51 -2.34 -11.37
C LEU A 370 -3.03 -2.43 -10.99
N SER A 371 -2.70 -2.44 -9.69
CA SER A 371 -1.31 -2.63 -9.25
C SER A 371 -0.70 -3.95 -9.72
N PHE A 372 -1.51 -4.97 -10.02
CA PHE A 372 -1.05 -6.27 -10.53
C PHE A 372 -0.94 -6.32 -12.05
N VAL A 373 -1.41 -5.31 -12.78
CA VAL A 373 -1.30 -5.24 -14.24
C VAL A 373 0.17 -5.02 -14.62
N PRO A 374 0.78 -5.91 -15.44
CA PRO A 374 2.16 -5.78 -15.84
C PRO A 374 2.44 -4.44 -16.54
N PRO A 375 3.52 -3.72 -16.19
CA PRO A 375 3.86 -2.44 -16.81
C PRO A 375 3.98 -2.52 -18.33
N ASP A 376 4.53 -3.59 -18.90
CA ASP A 376 4.62 -3.76 -20.36
C ASP A 376 3.23 -3.79 -21.04
N THR A 377 2.24 -4.37 -20.37
CA THR A 377 0.85 -4.38 -20.87
C THR A 377 0.24 -2.99 -20.78
N MET A 378 0.52 -2.26 -19.69
CA MET A 378 0.05 -0.90 -19.51
C MET A 378 0.70 0.08 -20.50
N ASP A 379 2.01 -0.02 -20.72
CA ASP A 379 2.76 0.75 -21.72
C ASP A 379 2.12 0.58 -23.11
N ARG A 380 1.90 -0.66 -23.54
CA ARG A 380 1.24 -0.97 -24.82
C ARG A 380 -0.15 -0.37 -24.91
N LEU A 381 -0.94 -0.43 -23.84
CA LEU A 381 -2.29 0.12 -23.82
C LEU A 381 -2.25 1.65 -23.98
N LEU A 382 -1.43 2.34 -23.18
CA LEU A 382 -1.33 3.79 -23.18
C LEU A 382 -0.75 4.33 -24.49
N LEU A 383 0.27 3.69 -25.07
CA LEU A 383 0.84 4.09 -26.36
C LEU A 383 -0.14 3.85 -27.53
N ARG A 384 -0.97 2.81 -27.46
CA ARG A 384 -2.06 2.62 -28.45
C ARG A 384 -3.10 3.73 -28.35
N LEU A 385 -3.44 4.16 -27.13
CA LEU A 385 -4.36 5.28 -26.90
C LEU A 385 -3.77 6.60 -27.40
N SER A 386 -2.49 6.86 -27.12
CA SER A 386 -1.81 8.08 -27.60
C SER A 386 -1.76 8.15 -29.13
N GLY A 387 -1.45 7.04 -29.80
CA GLY A 387 -1.44 6.96 -31.28
C GLY A 387 -2.84 7.13 -31.90
N ARG A 388 -3.91 6.74 -31.20
CA ARG A 388 -5.30 7.03 -31.63
C ARG A 388 -5.64 8.50 -31.45
N LEU A 389 -5.29 9.10 -30.32
CA LEU A 389 -5.48 10.53 -30.03
C LEU A 389 -4.73 11.42 -31.04
N ALA A 390 -3.47 11.08 -31.36
CA ALA A 390 -2.68 11.81 -32.34
C ALA A 390 -3.32 11.79 -33.75
N ARG A 391 -3.76 10.61 -34.21
CA ARG A 391 -4.45 10.47 -35.51
C ARG A 391 -5.78 11.22 -35.55
N SER A 392 -6.56 11.16 -34.47
CA SER A 392 -7.83 11.90 -34.36
C SER A 392 -7.59 13.41 -34.43
N ARG A 393 -6.59 13.93 -33.72
CA ARG A 393 -6.21 15.35 -33.76
C ARG A 393 -5.76 15.78 -35.16
N SER A 394 -4.91 15.00 -35.83
CA SER A 394 -4.48 15.29 -37.20
C SER A 394 -5.66 15.29 -38.19
N GLY A 395 -6.62 14.37 -38.01
CA GLY A 395 -7.85 14.32 -38.82
C GLY A 395 -8.76 15.53 -38.60
N LEU A 396 -8.93 15.99 -37.35
CA LEU A 396 -9.69 17.19 -37.03
C LEU A 396 -9.04 18.46 -37.63
N LEU A 397 -7.72 18.62 -37.45
CA LEU A 397 -6.99 19.76 -38.02
C LEU A 397 -7.09 19.78 -39.54
N ARG A 398 -6.99 18.63 -40.21
CA ARG A 398 -7.15 18.52 -41.66
C ARG A 398 -8.56 18.94 -42.11
N ARG A 399 -9.60 18.55 -41.36
CA ARG A 399 -11.00 18.96 -41.62
C ARG A 399 -11.22 20.45 -41.44
N LEU A 400 -10.64 21.04 -40.39
CA LEU A 400 -10.72 22.48 -40.14
C LEU A 400 -9.97 23.29 -41.20
N SER A 401 -8.81 22.79 -41.69
CA SER A 401 -8.08 23.42 -42.79
C SER A 401 -8.74 23.26 -44.16
N SER A 402 -9.60 22.25 -44.33
CA SER A 402 -10.34 22.01 -45.58
C SER A 402 -11.76 22.59 -45.57
N ALA A 403 -12.17 23.27 -44.50
CA ALA A 403 -13.45 23.94 -44.45
C ALA A 403 -13.40 25.19 -45.37
N PRO A 404 -14.33 25.36 -46.32
CA PRO A 404 -14.32 26.52 -47.21
C PRO A 404 -14.44 27.81 -46.38
N ALA A 405 -13.61 28.81 -46.71
CA ALA A 405 -13.71 30.13 -46.11
C ALA A 405 -15.10 30.70 -46.40
N ILE A 406 -15.83 31.07 -45.36
CA ILE A 406 -17.10 31.79 -45.52
C ILE A 406 -16.72 33.18 -46.05
N GLU A 407 -16.89 33.41 -47.35
CA GLU A 407 -16.79 34.76 -47.90
C GLU A 407 -17.89 35.63 -47.28
N PRO A 408 -17.55 36.83 -46.78
CA PRO A 408 -18.56 37.73 -46.23
C PRO A 408 -19.48 38.17 -47.37
N SER A 409 -20.77 37.80 -47.26
CA SER A 409 -21.82 38.29 -48.15
C SER A 409 -21.90 39.81 -48.03
N THR A 410 -21.60 40.50 -49.12
CA THR A 410 -21.77 41.95 -49.28
C THR A 410 -23.18 42.29 -49.74
#